data_AF-A0A819IGN4-F1
#
_entry.id   AF-A0A819IGN4-F1
#
_cell.length_a   1.000
_cell.length_b   1.000
_cell.length_c   1.000
_cell.angle_alpha   90.00
_cell.angle_beta   90.00
_cell.angle_gamma   90.00
#
_symmetry.space_group_name_H-M   'P 1'
#
loop_
_entity.id
_entity.type
_entity.pdbx_description
1 polymer ?
#
loop_
_entity_poly.entity_id
_entity_poly.type
_entity_poly.pdbx_seq_one_letter_code
_entity_poly.pdbx_strand_id
1 'polypeptide(L)' 'MEHVAINKIYPDWNIYEEHLIHAWFLIMQDDSMSFSHPVSLQITHDKQLMNIYDSIIYLKGSSLVRMIQYFLTEDIF' A
#
# COMPACT_ATOMS: atom_id res chain seq x y z
N MET A 1 -0.52 8.45 2.58
CA MET A 1 -1.67 9.38 2.63
C MET A 1 -1.87 10.19 1.36
N GLU A 2 -1.06 10.00 0.31
CA GLU A 2 -1.17 10.76 -0.95
C GLU A 2 -2.56 10.62 -1.61
N HIS A 3 -3.08 9.40 -1.76
CA HIS A 3 -4.39 9.16 -2.37
C HIS A 3 -5.54 9.77 -1.56
N VAL A 4 -5.46 9.74 -0.22
CA VAL A 4 -6.46 10.38 0.66
C VAL A 4 -6.45 11.89 0.47
N ALA A 5 -5.27 12.50 0.42
CA ALA A 5 -5.14 13.94 0.19
C ALA A 5 -5.67 14.34 -1.19
N ILE A 6 -5.26 13.62 -2.24
CA ILE A 6 -5.70 13.88 -3.62
C ILE A 6 -7.22 13.71 -3.73
N ASN A 7 -7.80 12.66 -3.15
CA ASN A 7 -9.24 12.44 -3.17
C ASN A 7 -10.02 13.58 -2.49
N LYS A 8 -9.47 14.19 -1.43
CA LYS A 8 -10.09 15.33 -0.74
C LYS A 8 -9.99 16.62 -1.55
N ILE A 9 -8.90 16.83 -2.29
CA ILE A 9 -8.67 18.05 -3.07
C ILE A 9 -9.37 17.97 -4.44
N TYR A 10 -9.36 16.79 -5.07
CA TYR A 10 -9.89 16.52 -6.40
C TYR A 10 -10.78 15.26 -6.40
N PRO A 11 -12.00 15.33 -5.83
CA PRO A 11 -12.88 14.17 -5.70
C PRO A 11 -13.32 13.59 -7.05
N ASP A 12 -13.43 14.42 -8.09
CA ASP A 12 -13.87 13.98 -9.42
C ASP A 12 -12.83 13.14 -10.18
N TRP A 13 -11.60 13.02 -9.65
CA TRP A 13 -10.53 12.25 -10.29
C TRP A 13 -10.67 10.75 -10.08
N ASN A 14 -11.53 10.28 -9.17
CA ASN A 14 -11.73 8.85 -8.90
C ASN A 14 -10.39 8.14 -8.61
N ILE A 15 -9.55 8.77 -7.77
CA ILE A 15 -8.17 8.33 -7.53
C ILE A 15 -8.10 6.95 -6.88
N TYR A 16 -9.15 6.54 -6.17
CA TYR A 16 -9.22 5.22 -5.55
C TYR A 16 -9.49 4.13 -6.57
N GLU A 17 -10.32 4.40 -7.58
CA GLU A 17 -10.59 3.51 -8.70
C GLU A 17 -9.34 3.32 -9.56
N GLU A 18 -8.58 4.40 -9.80
CA GLU A 18 -7.27 4.31 -10.45
C GLU A 18 -6.31 3.44 -9.62
N HIS A 19 -6.22 3.70 -8.32
CA HIS A 19 -5.34 2.94 -7.43
C HIS A 19 -5.72 1.45 -7.36
N LEU A 20 -7.02 1.12 -7.36
CA LEU A 20 -7.49 -0.26 -7.45
C LEU A 20 -6.93 -0.97 -8.69
N ILE A 21 -7.04 -0.32 -9.85
CA ILE A 21 -6.62 -0.93 -11.12
C ILE A 21 -5.09 -1.05 -11.18
N HIS A 22 -4.38 0.01 -10.81
CA HIS A 22 -2.94 0.11 -11.04
C HIS A 22 -2.07 -0.43 -9.90
N ALA A 23 -2.53 -0.36 -8.64
CA ALA A 23 -1.74 -0.80 -7.50
C ALA A 23 -2.20 -2.16 -6.96
N TRP A 24 -3.52 -2.40 -6.79
CA TRP A 24 -3.99 -3.62 -6.12
C TRP A 24 -3.77 -4.89 -6.93
N PHE A 25 -4.06 -4.90 -8.23
CA PHE A 25 -3.82 -6.09 -9.05
C PHE A 25 -2.33 -6.41 -9.17
N LEU A 26 -1.50 -5.38 -9.36
CA LEU A 26 -0.05 -5.52 -9.44
C LEU A 26 0.51 -6.09 -8.13
N ILE A 27 0.10 -5.53 -6.99
CA ILE A 27 0.64 -5.98 -5.71
C ILE A 27 0.15 -7.36 -5.31
N MET A 28 -1.08 -7.74 -5.64
CA MET A 28 -1.57 -9.11 -5.41
C MET A 28 -0.77 -10.13 -6.22
N GLN A 29 -0.37 -9.77 -7.45
CA GLN A 29 0.49 -10.60 -8.27
C GLN A 29 1.89 -10.73 -7.64
N ASP A 30 2.54 -9.62 -7.30
CA ASP A 30 3.87 -9.62 -6.68
C ASP A 30 3.88 -10.40 -5.36
N ASP A 31 2.86 -10.17 -4.52
CA ASP A 31 2.74 -10.82 -3.21
C ASP A 31 2.40 -12.31 -3.29
N SER A 32 1.89 -12.78 -4.44
CA SER A 32 1.64 -14.21 -4.69
C SER A 32 2.91 -14.98 -5.06
N MET A 33 4.00 -14.29 -5.39
CA MET A 33 5.24 -14.93 -5.83
C MET A 33 6.04 -15.47 -4.65
N SER A 34 6.80 -16.54 -4.88
CA SER A 34 7.59 -17.21 -3.83
C SER A 34 8.72 -16.36 -3.25
N PHE A 35 9.09 -15.26 -3.91
CA PHE A 35 10.10 -14.31 -3.45
C PHE A 35 9.50 -13.11 -2.70
N SER A 36 8.18 -13.06 -2.51
CA SER A 36 7.54 -12.05 -1.67
C SER A 36 8.05 -12.13 -0.23
N HIS A 37 7.77 -11.10 0.56
CA HIS A 37 8.12 -11.02 1.96
C HIS A 37 7.02 -10.34 2.81
N PRO A 38 7.03 -10.51 4.14
CA PRO A 38 6.12 -9.78 5.02
C PRO A 38 6.32 -8.26 4.94
N VAL A 39 5.26 -7.46 5.16
CA VAL A 39 5.39 -5.98 5.23
C VAL A 39 6.19 -5.55 6.46
N SER A 40 6.09 -6.29 7.57
CA SER A 40 6.85 -6.06 8.80
C SER A 40 8.02 -7.02 8.88
N LEU A 41 9.24 -6.49 8.90
CA LEU A 41 10.47 -7.26 8.92
C LEU A 41 11.43 -6.64 9.92
N GLN A 42 12.16 -7.47 10.66
CA GLN A 42 13.25 -7.00 11.49
C GLN A 42 14.50 -6.77 10.63
N ILE A 43 15.02 -5.54 10.65
CA ILE A 43 16.26 -5.18 9.96
C ILE A 43 17.44 -5.39 10.91
N THR A 44 18.40 -6.21 10.51
CA THR A 44 19.61 -6.49 11.29
C THR A 44 20.85 -5.81 10.71
N HIS A 45 20.83 -5.48 9.41
CA HIS A 45 21.94 -4.79 8.72
C HIS A 45 21.44 -3.84 7.63
N ASP A 46 22.12 -2.69 7.45
CA ASP A 46 21.74 -1.62 6.52
C ASP A 46 21.56 -2.07 5.07
N LYS A 47 22.28 -3.10 4.61
CA LYS A 47 22.13 -3.64 3.25
C LYS A 47 20.77 -4.27 3.00
N GLN A 48 20.11 -4.78 4.03
CA GLN A 48 18.74 -5.32 3.90
C GLN A 48 17.73 -4.22 3.62
N LEU A 49 18.00 -2.99 4.09
CA LEU A 49 17.12 -1.83 3.90
C LEU A 49 16.87 -1.56 2.40
N MET A 50 17.91 -1.67 1.57
CA MET A 50 17.78 -1.48 0.12
C MET A 50 16.96 -2.58 -0.56
N ASN A 51 16.97 -3.79 0.00
CA ASN A 51 16.26 -4.92 -0.58
C ASN A 51 14.76 -4.91 -0.26
N ILE A 52 14.35 -4.18 0.77
CA ILE A 52 12.94 -4.10 1.19
C ILE A 52 12.22 -2.88 0.60
N TYR A 53 12.93 -1.98 -0.10
CA TYR A 53 12.31 -0.87 -0.80
C TYR A 53 11.74 -1.32 -2.14
N ASP A 54 10.61 -2.02 -2.07
CA ASP A 54 9.92 -2.61 -3.21
C ASP A 54 8.41 -2.33 -3.17
N SER A 55 7.68 -2.92 -4.11
CA SER A 55 6.22 -2.79 -4.20
C SER A 55 5.51 -3.32 -2.95
N ILE A 56 6.06 -4.30 -2.22
CA ILE A 56 5.48 -4.87 -0.99
C ILE A 56 5.38 -3.79 0.10
N ILE A 57 6.47 -3.10 0.44
CA ILE A 57 6.41 -2.12 1.53
C ILE A 57 5.51 -0.93 1.17
N TYR A 58 5.55 -0.44 -0.07
CA TYR A 58 4.77 0.73 -0.48
C TYR A 58 3.31 0.40 -0.81
N LEU A 59 3.07 -0.52 -1.74
CA LEU A 59 1.72 -0.78 -2.25
C LEU A 59 0.91 -1.68 -1.31
N LYS A 60 1.49 -2.78 -0.80
CA LYS A 60 0.75 -3.66 0.13
C LYS A 60 0.58 -2.95 1.47
N GLY A 61 1.61 -2.27 1.95
CA GLY A 61 1.54 -1.45 3.16
C GLY A 61 0.45 -0.37 3.08
N SER A 62 0.39 0.42 2.01
CA SER A 62 -0.66 1.42 1.83
C SER A 62 -2.06 0.81 1.67
N SER A 63 -2.18 -0.33 0.98
CA SER A 63 -3.43 -1.06 0.83
C SER A 63 -3.97 -1.58 2.18
N LEU A 64 -3.10 -2.08 3.06
CA LEU A 64 -3.46 -2.48 4.41
C LEU A 64 -3.96 -1.30 5.24
N VAL A 65 -3.27 -0.16 5.17
CA VAL A 65 -3.69 1.08 5.84
C VAL A 65 -5.08 1.52 5.36
N ARG A 66 -5.34 1.48 4.05
CA ARG A 66 -6.65 1.80 3.47
C ARG A 66 -7.74 0.82 3.91
N MET A 67 -7.42 -0.47 3.99
CA MET A 67 -8.35 -1.50 4.47
C MET A 67 -8.72 -1.27 5.94
N ILE A 68 -7.74 -0.94 6.79
CA ILE A 68 -7.97 -0.63 8.22
C ILE A 68 -8.81 0.65 8.35
N GLN A 69 -8.50 1.70 7.59
CA GLN A 69 -9.29 2.93 7.57
C GLN A 69 -10.75 2.65 7.17
N TYR A 70 -10.97 1.82 6.15
CA TYR A 70 -12.31 1.44 5.74
C TYR A 70 -13.04 0.62 6.81
N PHE A 71 -12.34 -0.30 7.47
CA PHE A 71 -12.88 -1.12 8.55
C PHE A 71 -13.26 -0.30 9.78
N LEU A 72 -12.43 0.66 10.17
CA LEU A 72 -12.65 1.51 11.34
C LEU A 72 -13.55 2.72 11.08
N THR A 73 -13.78 3.08 9.80
CA THR A 73 -14.34 4.36 9.35
C THR A 73 -13.42 5.56 9.55
N GLU A 74 -13.62 6.61 8.75
CA GLU A 74 -12.76 7.81 8.77
C GLU A 74 -12.79 8.57 10.10
N ASP A 75 -13.86 8.46 10.88
CA ASP A 75 -13.98 9.20 12.15
C ASP A 75 -13.13 8.58 13.28
N ILE A 76 -12.83 7.28 13.17
CA ILE A 76 -12.07 6.53 14.17
C ILE A 76 -10.59 6.42 13.78
N PHE A 77 -10.29 6.31 12.49
CA PHE A 77 -8.94 6.14 11.96
C PHE A 77 -8.13 7.45 11.94
#